data_AF-A0AA88ALL4-F1
#
_entry.id   AF-A0AA88ALL4-F1
#
_cell.length_a   1.000
_cell.length_b   1.000
_cell.length_c   1.000
_cell.angle_alpha   90.00
_cell.angle_beta   90.00
_cell.angle_gamma   90.00
#
_symmetry.space_group_name_H-M   'P 1'
#
loop_
_entity.id
_entity.type
_entity.pdbx_description
1 polymer ?
#
loop_
_entity_poly.entity_id
_entity_poly.type
_entity_poly.pdbx_seq_one_letter_code
_entity_poly.pdbx_strand_id
1 'polypeptide(L)'
;MDDGDLIDRDDQQRFLASADFLSTYGLPALISNMQVAVTEVLKGSSQSVVPTILRLCHRKQLRDHINSTVLHETIMQILDTFMSIRSPHLWADYLMPRDARLHELATASSNNDKVLSDITKFDQLMAETRAVISSAKFVNVAEIALKLVVDTLIKEIGIQCGGDTLATGMPLAKLLARVTHVGPILLKEPSKNQFIQIIRNQQEVEVFFTLIYSNIDLED
;
A
#
# COMPACT_ATOMS: atom_id res chain seq x y z
N MET A 1 39.39 8.91 -8.12
CA MET A 1 38.36 9.68 -7.39
C MET A 1 37.46 10.24 -8.46
N ASP A 2 36.37 9.53 -8.71
CA ASP A 2 35.45 9.79 -9.81
C ASP A 2 34.34 10.69 -9.28
N ASP A 3 34.48 11.99 -9.54
CA ASP A 3 33.53 13.04 -9.15
C ASP A 3 32.36 13.13 -10.15
N GLY A 4 32.28 12.19 -11.11
CA GLY A 4 31.23 12.14 -12.15
C GLY A 4 29.89 11.57 -11.68
N ASP A 5 29.84 10.94 -10.51
CA ASP A 5 28.66 10.16 -10.09
C ASP A 5 27.73 10.89 -9.11
N LEU A 6 28.09 12.08 -8.61
CA LEU A 6 27.24 12.84 -7.71
C LEU A 6 26.01 13.41 -8.43
N ILE A 7 24.82 13.18 -7.88
CA ILE A 7 23.58 13.84 -8.31
C ILE A 7 23.69 15.35 -8.06
N ASP A 8 23.28 16.17 -9.02
CA ASP A 8 23.22 17.61 -8.80
C ASP A 8 22.09 17.97 -7.83
N ARG A 9 22.27 19.06 -7.09
CA ARG A 9 21.32 19.52 -6.06
C ARG A 9 19.92 19.74 -6.64
N ASP A 10 19.81 20.23 -7.87
CA ASP A 10 18.52 20.53 -8.48
C ASP A 10 17.75 19.24 -8.82
N ASP A 11 18.45 18.20 -9.30
CA ASP A 11 17.88 16.87 -9.53
C ASP A 11 17.48 16.18 -8.22
N GLN A 12 18.28 16.31 -7.16
CA GLN A 12 17.95 15.79 -5.84
C GLN A 12 16.67 16.44 -5.28
N GLN A 13 16.57 17.77 -5.39
CA GLN A 13 15.39 18.49 -4.90
C GLN A 13 14.14 18.09 -5.69
N ARG A 14 14.27 17.92 -7.01
CA ARG A 14 13.17 17.47 -7.87
C ARG A 14 12.74 16.04 -7.54
N PHE A 15 13.68 15.15 -7.27
CA PHE A 15 13.40 13.78 -6.84
C PHE A 15 12.66 13.76 -5.49
N LEU A 16 13.13 14.50 -4.48
CA LEU A 16 12.46 14.56 -3.18
C LEU A 16 11.05 15.17 -3.27
N ALA A 17 10.84 16.17 -4.15
CA ALA A 17 9.53 16.74 -4.40
C ALA A 17 8.53 15.73 -5.01
N SER A 18 9.01 14.64 -5.63
CA SER A 18 8.13 13.59 -6.15
C SER A 18 7.41 12.81 -5.05
N ALA A 19 7.89 12.86 -3.79
CA ALA A 19 7.26 12.19 -2.65
C ALA A 19 5.83 12.68 -2.39
N ASP A 20 5.49 13.91 -2.82
CA ASP A 20 4.15 14.48 -2.71
C ASP A 20 3.18 13.93 -3.78
N PHE A 21 3.63 13.05 -4.68
CA PHE A 21 2.79 12.48 -5.73
C PHE A 21 1.60 11.71 -5.15
N LEU A 22 1.81 10.91 -4.10
CA LEU A 22 0.73 10.17 -3.46
C LEU A 22 -0.36 11.11 -2.95
N SER A 23 0.01 12.14 -2.19
CA SER A 23 -0.95 13.07 -1.59
C SER A 23 -1.66 13.95 -2.64
N THR A 24 -0.95 14.29 -3.72
CA THR A 24 -1.44 15.22 -4.74
C THR A 24 -2.26 14.52 -5.84
N TYR A 25 -1.84 13.33 -6.29
CA TYR A 25 -2.39 12.67 -7.47
C TYR A 25 -2.82 11.22 -7.21
N GLY A 26 -2.08 10.47 -6.39
CA GLY A 26 -2.32 9.05 -6.16
C GLY A 26 -3.54 8.74 -5.29
N LEU A 27 -3.79 9.59 -4.28
CA LEU A 27 -4.79 9.34 -3.23
C LEU A 27 -6.23 9.20 -3.77
N PRO A 28 -6.72 10.03 -4.71
CA PRO A 28 -8.06 9.85 -5.29
C PRO A 28 -8.25 8.47 -5.94
N ALA A 29 -7.27 8.00 -6.72
CA ALA A 29 -7.33 6.70 -7.37
C ALA A 29 -7.26 5.55 -6.36
N LEU A 30 -6.40 5.69 -5.34
CA LEU A 30 -6.29 4.74 -4.24
C LEU A 30 -7.61 4.60 -3.48
N ILE A 31 -8.27 5.72 -3.13
CA ILE A 31 -9.58 5.74 -2.48
C ILE A 31 -10.63 5.05 -3.37
N SER A 32 -10.68 5.38 -4.66
CA SER A 32 -11.64 4.79 -5.60
C SER A 32 -11.48 3.27 -5.68
N ASN A 33 -10.25 2.77 -5.79
CA ASN A 33 -10.01 1.32 -5.90
C ASN A 33 -10.23 0.60 -4.56
N MET A 34 -9.94 1.24 -3.43
CA MET A 34 -10.29 0.73 -2.10
C MET A 34 -11.82 0.61 -1.93
N GLN A 35 -12.58 1.59 -2.40
CA GLN A 35 -14.05 1.53 -2.37
C GLN A 35 -14.61 0.38 -3.21
N VAL A 36 -13.99 0.06 -4.34
CA VAL A 36 -14.33 -1.13 -5.14
C VAL A 36 -14.08 -2.41 -4.34
N ALA A 37 -12.91 -2.54 -3.71
CA ALA A 37 -12.58 -3.70 -2.86
C ALA A 37 -13.57 -3.88 -1.71
N VAL A 38 -13.87 -2.81 -0.97
CA VAL A 38 -14.88 -2.80 0.11
C VAL A 38 -16.24 -3.26 -0.42
N THR A 39 -16.64 -2.75 -1.58
CA THR A 39 -17.92 -3.10 -2.19
C THR A 39 -17.99 -4.56 -2.57
N GLU A 40 -16.91 -5.12 -3.11
CA GLU A 40 -16.81 -6.53 -3.50
C GLU A 40 -16.92 -7.46 -2.28
N VAL A 41 -16.15 -7.18 -1.22
CA VAL A 41 -16.15 -7.99 0.01
C VAL A 41 -17.48 -7.91 0.74
N LEU A 42 -18.07 -6.71 0.89
CA LEU A 42 -19.30 -6.54 1.68
C LEU A 42 -20.56 -7.03 0.96
N LYS A 43 -20.62 -6.94 -0.38
CA LYS A 43 -21.79 -7.41 -1.14
C LYS A 43 -21.80 -8.91 -1.36
N GLY A 44 -20.66 -9.59 -1.23
CA GLY A 44 -20.47 -10.99 -1.63
C GLY A 44 -20.47 -11.09 -3.15
N SER A 45 -19.34 -11.42 -3.75
CA SER A 45 -19.17 -11.43 -5.20
C SER A 45 -20.08 -12.45 -5.88
N SER A 46 -21.14 -11.99 -6.54
CA SER A 46 -21.94 -12.80 -7.48
C SER A 46 -21.23 -13.06 -8.81
N GLN A 47 -19.91 -12.83 -8.90
CA GLN A 47 -19.17 -12.94 -10.17
C GLN A 47 -17.68 -13.24 -9.98
N SER A 48 -17.34 -14.33 -9.29
CA SER A 48 -15.97 -14.84 -9.30
C SER A 48 -15.93 -16.35 -9.53
N VAL A 49 -15.42 -16.74 -10.70
CA VAL A 49 -15.31 -18.12 -11.22
C VAL A 49 -14.09 -18.85 -10.63
N VAL A 50 -13.81 -18.68 -9.33
CA VAL A 50 -12.71 -19.39 -8.66
C VAL A 50 -13.29 -20.41 -7.68
N PRO A 51 -13.05 -21.72 -7.87
CA PRO A 51 -13.60 -22.75 -6.99
C PRO A 51 -12.84 -22.83 -5.65
N THR A 52 -13.64 -23.00 -4.58
CA THR A 52 -13.38 -23.87 -3.41
C THR A 52 -12.08 -23.60 -2.66
N ILE A 53 -12.06 -23.00 -1.47
CA ILE A 53 -12.62 -23.44 -0.18
C ILE A 53 -12.64 -22.16 0.69
N LEU A 54 -13.71 -21.91 1.47
CA LEU A 54 -13.94 -20.73 2.35
C LEU A 54 -14.58 -19.45 1.77
N ARG A 55 -15.41 -19.54 0.71
CA ARG A 55 -16.37 -18.46 0.40
C ARG A 55 -17.67 -18.61 1.19
N LEU A 56 -17.63 -18.24 2.47
CA LEU A 56 -18.82 -18.04 3.33
C LEU A 56 -19.26 -16.57 3.39
N CYS A 57 -19.07 -15.79 2.33
CA CYS A 57 -19.57 -14.41 2.29
C CYS A 57 -21.05 -14.39 1.90
N HIS A 58 -21.93 -14.64 2.87
CA HIS A 58 -23.28 -14.08 2.81
C HIS A 58 -23.16 -12.55 2.68
N ARG A 59 -24.01 -11.93 1.86
CA ARG A 59 -24.12 -10.47 1.77
C ARG A 59 -24.27 -9.90 3.18
N LYS A 60 -23.30 -9.10 3.64
CA LYS A 60 -23.33 -8.55 4.99
C LYS A 60 -24.45 -7.51 5.09
N GLN A 61 -25.41 -7.78 5.95
CA GLN A 61 -26.52 -6.88 6.25
C GLN A 61 -26.19 -6.03 7.48
N LEU A 62 -26.80 -4.84 7.55
CA LEU A 62 -26.62 -3.90 8.65
C LEU A 62 -26.99 -4.47 10.03
N ARG A 63 -27.81 -5.53 10.07
CA ARG A 63 -28.26 -6.23 11.28
C ARG A 63 -27.34 -7.37 11.70
N ASP A 64 -26.41 -7.77 10.84
CA ASP A 64 -25.51 -8.89 11.11
C ASP A 64 -24.60 -8.54 12.28
N HIS A 65 -24.43 -9.49 13.19
CA HIS A 65 -23.56 -9.32 14.34
C HIS A 65 -22.13 -9.67 13.92
N ILE A 66 -21.26 -8.69 14.07
CA ILE A 66 -19.84 -8.77 13.72
C ILE A 66 -19.05 -8.68 15.02
N ASN A 67 -18.20 -9.67 15.27
CA ASN A 67 -17.23 -9.66 16.37
C ASN A 67 -15.83 -9.26 15.86
N SER A 68 -14.86 -9.16 16.76
CA SER A 68 -13.48 -8.78 16.44
C SER A 68 -12.84 -9.68 15.38
N THR A 69 -13.04 -10.99 15.47
CA THR A 69 -12.49 -11.97 14.51
C THR A 69 -13.07 -11.75 13.11
N VAL A 70 -14.39 -11.67 13.00
CA VAL A 70 -15.06 -11.44 11.71
C VAL A 70 -14.68 -10.07 11.14
N LEU A 71 -14.52 -9.05 11.98
CA LEU A 71 -14.06 -7.73 11.54
C LEU A 71 -12.63 -7.78 11.00
N HIS A 72 -11.71 -8.43 11.72
CA HIS A 72 -10.33 -8.63 11.30
C HIS A 72 -10.25 -9.34 9.94
N GLU A 73 -10.93 -10.48 9.82
CA GLU A 73 -11.00 -11.25 8.56
C GLU A 73 -11.59 -10.41 7.42
N THR A 74 -12.60 -9.59 7.70
CA THR A 74 -13.21 -8.71 6.68
C THR A 74 -12.22 -7.66 6.19
N ILE A 75 -11.49 -7.01 7.09
CA ILE A 75 -10.50 -5.98 6.71
C ILE A 75 -9.33 -6.62 5.95
N MET A 76 -8.86 -7.80 6.37
CA MET A 76 -7.84 -8.56 5.65
C MET A 76 -8.32 -8.93 4.24
N GLN A 77 -9.55 -9.44 4.09
CA GLN A 77 -10.12 -9.73 2.76
C GLN A 77 -10.23 -8.49 1.87
N ILE A 78 -10.57 -7.33 2.44
CA ILE A 78 -10.59 -6.06 1.69
C ILE A 78 -9.19 -5.71 1.21
N LEU A 79 -8.18 -5.87 2.07
CA LEU A 79 -6.78 -5.61 1.73
C LEU A 79 -6.30 -6.56 0.62
N ASP A 80 -6.55 -7.86 0.74
CA ASP A 80 -6.18 -8.87 -0.27
C ASP A 80 -6.88 -8.62 -1.61
N THR A 81 -8.16 -8.25 -1.56
CA THR A 81 -8.94 -7.86 -2.75
C THR A 81 -8.32 -6.62 -3.38
N PHE A 82 -8.04 -5.58 -2.59
CA PHE A 82 -7.41 -4.35 -3.07
C PHE A 82 -6.06 -4.61 -3.76
N MET A 83 -5.21 -5.45 -3.15
CA MET A 83 -3.90 -5.80 -3.69
C MET A 83 -3.99 -6.69 -4.96
N SER A 84 -5.13 -7.33 -5.23
CA SER A 84 -5.35 -8.20 -6.39
C SER A 84 -6.16 -7.59 -7.55
N ILE A 85 -6.94 -6.50 -7.34
CA ILE A 85 -7.89 -5.94 -8.34
C ILE A 85 -7.25 -5.60 -9.70
N ARG A 86 -5.95 -5.26 -9.78
CA ARG A 86 -5.36 -4.86 -11.08
C ARG A 86 -4.07 -5.56 -11.49
N SER A 87 -3.36 -6.22 -10.57
CA SER A 87 -2.03 -6.89 -10.70
C SER A 87 -1.11 -6.43 -9.55
N PRO A 88 -0.25 -7.32 -9.00
CA PRO A 88 0.61 -7.06 -7.82
C PRO A 88 1.56 -5.86 -7.92
N HIS A 89 1.75 -5.26 -9.12
CA HIS A 89 2.65 -4.11 -9.31
C HIS A 89 1.92 -2.77 -9.51
N LEU A 90 0.59 -2.73 -9.60
CA LEU A 90 -0.12 -1.45 -9.86
C LEU A 90 -0.18 -0.50 -8.67
N TRP A 91 0.15 -0.95 -7.47
CA TRP A 91 0.17 -0.04 -6.31
C TRP A 91 1.31 0.99 -6.41
N ALA A 92 2.38 0.67 -7.16
CA ALA A 92 3.44 1.62 -7.53
C ALA A 92 2.89 2.85 -8.25
N ASP A 93 1.80 2.69 -9.02
CA ASP A 93 1.15 3.80 -9.74
C ASP A 93 0.46 4.82 -8.81
N TYR A 94 0.21 4.46 -7.55
CA TYR A 94 -0.27 5.42 -6.56
C TYR A 94 0.85 6.25 -5.96
N LEU A 95 2.07 5.71 -5.93
CA LEU A 95 3.22 6.35 -5.27
C LEU A 95 4.04 7.20 -6.21
N MET A 96 4.02 6.89 -7.50
CA MET A 96 4.79 7.61 -8.50
C MET A 96 4.17 7.49 -9.90
N PRO A 97 4.44 8.46 -10.79
CA PRO A 97 3.96 8.42 -12.16
C PRO A 97 4.50 7.19 -12.92
N ARG A 98 3.75 6.74 -13.93
CA ARG A 98 4.27 5.78 -14.90
C ARG A 98 5.24 6.48 -15.82
N ASP A 99 6.49 6.05 -15.80
CA ASP A 99 7.46 6.53 -16.78
C ASP A 99 7.22 5.86 -18.14
N ALA A 100 6.63 6.61 -19.07
CA ALA A 100 6.49 6.18 -20.47
C ALA A 100 7.84 5.90 -21.14
N ARG A 101 8.91 6.54 -20.63
CA ARG A 101 10.29 6.40 -21.13
C ARG A 101 10.93 5.04 -20.81
N LEU A 102 10.44 4.32 -19.79
CA LEU A 102 10.93 2.97 -19.47
C LEU A 102 10.50 1.92 -20.50
N HIS A 103 9.31 2.08 -21.07
CA HIS A 103 8.86 1.23 -22.17
C HIS A 103 9.73 1.46 -23.42
N GLU A 104 10.16 2.69 -23.67
CA GLU A 104 11.02 3.06 -24.80
C GLU A 104 12.43 2.46 -24.65
N LEU A 105 13.03 2.53 -23.45
CA LEU A 105 14.32 1.89 -23.11
C LEU A 105 14.31 0.36 -23.27
N ALA A 106 13.24 -0.31 -22.85
CA ALA A 106 13.10 -1.77 -23.02
C ALA A 106 12.91 -2.17 -24.50
N THR A 107 12.34 -1.30 -25.33
CA THR A 107 12.22 -1.50 -26.79
C THR A 107 13.40 -0.98 -27.61
N ALA A 108 14.27 -0.14 -27.06
CA ALA A 108 15.39 0.50 -27.76
C ALA A 108 16.66 -0.36 -27.85
N SER A 109 16.62 -1.64 -27.45
CA SER A 109 17.72 -2.61 -27.62
C SER A 109 18.08 -2.95 -29.09
N SER A 110 17.58 -2.18 -30.07
CA SER A 110 17.84 -2.38 -31.49
C SER A 110 17.85 -1.03 -32.23
N ASN A 111 19.06 -0.49 -32.43
CA ASN A 111 19.46 0.52 -33.42
C ASN A 111 18.85 1.94 -33.32
N ASN A 112 19.60 2.89 -32.74
CA ASN A 112 20.30 3.99 -33.45
C ASN A 112 20.66 5.13 -32.48
N ASP A 113 21.93 5.52 -32.54
CA ASP A 113 22.69 6.46 -31.68
C ASP A 113 22.23 7.95 -31.72
N LYS A 114 20.93 8.25 -31.64
CA LYS A 114 20.47 9.65 -31.65
C LYS A 114 19.36 10.03 -30.68
N VAL A 115 18.87 9.10 -29.86
CA VAL A 115 17.85 9.36 -28.80
C VAL A 115 18.44 9.33 -27.38
N LEU A 116 19.69 8.87 -27.22
CA LEU A 116 20.31 8.60 -25.92
C LEU A 116 20.82 9.84 -25.14
N SER A 117 20.69 11.07 -25.65
CA SER A 117 21.45 12.20 -25.10
C SER A 117 20.84 12.95 -23.92
N ASP A 118 19.65 12.60 -23.41
CA ASP A 118 18.99 13.37 -22.33
C ASP A 118 18.29 12.48 -21.27
N ILE A 119 18.87 11.34 -20.89
CA ILE A 119 18.45 10.66 -19.66
C ILE A 119 19.11 11.41 -18.49
N THR A 120 18.31 12.16 -17.75
CA THR A 120 18.80 12.89 -16.57
C THR A 120 19.02 11.93 -15.39
N LYS A 121 19.87 12.28 -14.42
CA LYS A 121 20.03 11.49 -13.19
C LYS A 121 18.72 11.39 -12.41
N PHE A 122 17.88 12.42 -12.48
CA PHE A 122 16.51 12.39 -11.98
C PHE A 122 15.69 11.24 -12.61
N ASP A 123 15.76 11.05 -13.93
CA ASP A 123 15.02 10.01 -14.63
C ASP A 123 15.49 8.60 -14.24
N GLN A 124 16.81 8.44 -14.06
CA GLN A 124 17.40 7.22 -13.53
C GLN A 124 16.90 6.92 -12.10
N LEU A 125 16.89 7.91 -11.21
CA LEU A 125 16.39 7.71 -9.84
C LEU A 125 14.90 7.36 -9.81
N MET A 126 14.09 7.97 -10.65
CA MET A 126 12.67 7.61 -10.76
C MET A 126 12.50 6.16 -11.21
N ALA A 127 13.29 5.72 -12.20
CA ALA A 127 13.30 4.35 -12.70
C ALA A 127 13.73 3.33 -11.63
N GLU A 128 14.84 3.59 -10.94
CA GLU A 128 15.36 2.74 -9.87
C GLU A 128 14.37 2.66 -8.71
N THR A 129 13.84 3.80 -8.27
CA THR A 129 12.84 3.84 -7.21
C THR A 129 11.59 3.06 -7.62
N ARG A 130 11.18 3.14 -8.90
CA ARG A 130 10.06 2.34 -9.42
C ARG A 130 10.35 0.84 -9.37
N ALA A 131 11.56 0.43 -9.69
CA ALA A 131 12.00 -0.97 -9.60
C ALA A 131 12.00 -1.44 -8.13
N VAL A 132 12.56 -0.64 -7.21
CA VAL A 132 12.57 -0.91 -5.77
C VAL A 132 11.15 -1.11 -5.24
N ILE A 133 10.25 -0.16 -5.48
CA ILE A 133 8.87 -0.30 -5.01
C ILE A 133 8.17 -1.47 -5.70
N SER A 134 8.45 -1.78 -6.96
CA SER A 134 7.80 -2.91 -7.65
C SER A 134 8.36 -4.28 -7.25
N SER A 135 9.46 -4.33 -6.50
CA SER A 135 10.16 -5.55 -6.12
C SER A 135 9.35 -6.44 -5.16
N ALA A 136 9.57 -7.75 -5.23
CA ALA A 136 8.94 -8.71 -4.31
C ALA A 136 9.30 -8.41 -2.84
N LYS A 137 10.55 -7.98 -2.58
CA LYS A 137 11.03 -7.61 -1.24
C LYS A 137 10.23 -6.44 -0.67
N PHE A 138 10.05 -5.36 -1.43
CA PHE A 138 9.21 -4.25 -0.97
C PHE A 138 7.77 -4.70 -0.76
N VAL A 139 7.18 -5.41 -1.73
CA VAL A 139 5.78 -5.85 -1.65
C VAL A 139 5.54 -6.67 -0.39
N ASN A 140 6.45 -7.58 -0.05
CA ASN A 140 6.37 -8.38 1.17
C ASN A 140 6.44 -7.51 2.44
N VAL A 141 7.41 -6.59 2.52
CA VAL A 141 7.53 -5.64 3.65
C VAL A 141 6.26 -4.80 3.80
N ALA A 142 5.71 -4.30 2.69
CA ALA A 142 4.47 -3.53 2.69
C ALA A 142 3.27 -4.37 3.16
N GLU A 143 3.18 -5.64 2.73
CA GLU A 143 2.14 -6.57 3.17
C GLU A 143 2.21 -6.83 4.68
N ILE A 144 3.41 -7.11 5.21
CA ILE A 144 3.64 -7.29 6.66
C ILE A 144 3.24 -6.02 7.43
N ALA A 145 3.71 -4.85 6.98
CA ALA A 145 3.40 -3.57 7.60
C ALA A 145 1.88 -3.29 7.62
N LEU A 146 1.18 -3.54 6.51
CA LEU A 146 -0.27 -3.35 6.42
C LEU A 146 -1.03 -4.31 7.32
N LYS A 147 -0.63 -5.59 7.42
CA LYS A 147 -1.23 -6.56 8.34
C LYS A 147 -1.13 -6.12 9.79
N LEU A 148 0.04 -5.61 10.21
CA LEU A 148 0.25 -5.08 11.55
C LEU A 148 -0.58 -3.83 11.85
N VAL A 149 -0.76 -2.96 10.85
CA VAL A 149 -1.67 -1.82 10.95
C VAL A 149 -3.10 -2.30 11.17
N VAL A 150 -3.56 -3.33 10.45
CA VAL A 150 -4.88 -3.93 10.65
C VAL A 150 -5.03 -4.50 12.05
N ASP A 151 -4.05 -5.27 12.54
CA ASP A 151 -4.08 -5.83 13.90
C ASP A 151 -4.22 -4.74 14.98
N THR A 152 -3.50 -3.62 14.78
CA THR A 152 -3.57 -2.46 15.66
C THR A 152 -4.91 -1.74 15.54
N LEU A 153 -5.43 -1.61 14.32
CA LEU A 153 -6.71 -0.97 14.04
C LEU A 153 -7.86 -1.71 14.72
N ILE A 154 -7.85 -3.04 14.71
CA ILE A 154 -8.86 -3.87 15.41
C ILE A 154 -8.83 -3.63 16.92
N LYS A 155 -7.63 -3.55 17.52
CA LYS A 155 -7.49 -3.22 18.94
C LYS A 155 -8.08 -1.84 19.26
N GLU A 156 -7.78 -0.84 18.43
CA GLU A 156 -8.31 0.51 18.61
C GLU A 156 -9.85 0.56 18.47
N ILE A 157 -10.42 -0.08 17.45
CA ILE A 157 -11.87 -0.20 17.30
C ILE A 157 -12.48 -0.91 18.52
N GLY A 158 -11.81 -1.94 19.06
CA GLY A 158 -12.19 -2.62 20.29
C GLY A 158 -12.28 -1.65 21.48
N ILE A 159 -11.28 -0.79 21.67
CA ILE A 159 -11.27 0.24 22.72
C ILE A 159 -12.46 1.20 22.53
N GLN A 160 -12.71 1.67 21.32
CA GLN A 160 -13.84 2.57 21.00
C GLN A 160 -15.22 1.91 21.19
N CYS A 161 -15.28 0.58 21.15
CA CYS A 161 -16.48 -0.22 21.39
C CYS A 161 -16.68 -0.60 22.86
N GLY A 162 -15.74 -0.27 23.76
CA GLY A 162 -15.79 -0.65 25.17
C GLY A 162 -15.26 -2.07 25.46
N GLY A 163 -14.27 -2.54 24.71
CA GLY A 163 -13.53 -3.79 24.92
C GLY A 163 -14.37 -5.05 24.68
N ASP A 164 -15.17 -5.42 25.67
CA ASP A 164 -15.93 -6.68 25.72
C ASP A 164 -17.08 -6.74 24.70
N THR A 165 -17.59 -5.58 24.29
CA THR A 165 -18.70 -5.48 23.32
C THR A 165 -18.30 -6.00 21.94
N LEU A 166 -17.08 -5.73 21.49
CA LEU A 166 -16.64 -6.19 20.16
C LEU A 166 -16.30 -7.69 20.17
N ALA A 167 -15.84 -8.22 21.31
CA ALA A 167 -15.59 -9.65 21.47
C ALA A 167 -16.89 -10.47 21.40
N THR A 168 -17.97 -9.97 22.03
CA THR A 168 -19.30 -10.61 22.04
C THR A 168 -20.09 -10.37 20.75
N GLY A 169 -19.72 -9.35 19.98
CA GLY A 169 -20.27 -9.03 18.68
C GLY A 169 -21.36 -7.96 18.73
N MET A 170 -21.43 -7.15 17.67
CA MET A 170 -22.41 -6.06 17.57
C MET A 170 -22.96 -5.90 16.15
N PRO A 171 -24.17 -5.33 15.97
CA PRO A 171 -24.72 -5.07 14.64
C PRO A 171 -23.77 -4.22 13.77
N LEU A 172 -23.60 -4.61 12.51
CA LEU A 172 -22.74 -3.90 11.54
C LEU A 172 -23.06 -2.41 11.46
N ALA A 173 -24.34 -2.01 11.49
CA ALA A 173 -24.74 -0.60 11.50
C ALA A 173 -24.10 0.19 12.65
N LYS A 174 -24.06 -0.40 13.86
CA LYS A 174 -23.45 0.24 15.03
C LYS A 174 -21.92 0.22 14.92
N LEU A 175 -21.35 -0.86 14.37
CA LEU A 175 -19.91 -0.97 14.16
C LEU A 175 -19.40 0.08 13.16
N LEU A 176 -20.11 0.31 12.04
CA LEU A 176 -19.75 1.33 11.05
C LEU A 176 -19.61 2.72 11.67
N ALA A 177 -20.54 3.11 12.55
CA ALA A 177 -20.46 4.37 13.28
C ALA A 177 -19.22 4.45 14.21
N ARG A 178 -18.73 3.31 14.73
CA ARG A 178 -17.50 3.27 15.54
C ARG A 178 -16.26 3.35 14.68
N VAL A 179 -16.24 2.67 13.54
CA VAL A 179 -15.12 2.73 12.58
C VAL A 179 -14.88 4.17 12.10
N THR A 180 -15.93 4.97 11.89
CA THR A 180 -15.78 6.39 11.50
C THR A 180 -15.06 7.24 12.54
N HIS A 181 -15.07 6.86 13.83
CA HIS A 181 -14.35 7.58 14.87
C HIS A 181 -12.85 7.28 14.92
N VAL A 182 -12.38 6.24 14.22
CA VAL A 182 -10.96 5.90 14.19
C VAL A 182 -10.19 6.67 13.12
N GLY A 183 -10.88 7.25 12.13
CA GLY A 183 -10.27 8.08 11.08
C GLY A 183 -9.35 9.18 11.60
N PRO A 184 -9.78 10.04 12.54
CA PRO A 184 -8.91 11.07 13.12
C PRO A 184 -7.68 10.53 13.87
N ILE A 185 -7.75 9.31 14.40
CA ILE A 185 -6.62 8.68 15.12
C ILE A 185 -5.51 8.31 14.15
N LEU A 186 -5.87 7.88 12.93
CA LEU A 186 -4.94 7.59 11.84
C LEU A 186 -4.22 8.84 11.32
N LEU A 187 -4.79 10.04 11.56
CA LEU A 187 -4.29 11.32 11.07
C LEU A 187 -3.58 12.16 12.15
N LYS A 188 -3.25 11.57 13.30
CA LYS A 188 -2.43 12.24 14.34
C LYS A 188 -1.04 12.57 13.82
N GLU A 189 -0.41 13.58 14.43
CA GLU A 189 0.99 13.96 14.19
C GLU A 189 1.91 12.73 14.18
N PRO A 190 2.87 12.62 13.24
CA PRO A 190 3.69 11.42 13.06
C PRO A 190 4.39 10.92 14.33
N SER A 191 4.83 11.82 15.20
CA SER A 191 5.48 11.49 16.48
C SER A 191 4.55 10.86 17.52
N LYS A 192 3.23 11.08 17.39
CA LYS A 192 2.19 10.56 18.29
C LYS A 192 1.32 9.48 17.65
N ASN A 193 1.57 9.18 16.38
CA ASN A 193 0.77 8.24 15.60
C ASN A 193 1.29 6.81 15.81
N GLN A 194 0.55 6.03 16.61
CA GLN A 194 0.95 4.65 16.93
C GLN A 194 1.11 3.77 15.69
N PHE A 195 0.35 4.00 14.63
CA PHE A 195 0.43 3.21 13.39
C PHE A 195 1.75 3.44 12.68
N ILE A 196 2.21 4.70 12.62
CA ILE A 196 3.52 5.04 12.04
C ILE A 196 4.66 4.43 12.89
N GLN A 197 4.56 4.49 14.22
CA GLN A 197 5.57 3.92 15.11
C GLN A 197 5.67 2.39 14.97
N ILE A 198 4.54 1.70 14.84
CA ILE A 198 4.51 0.24 14.67
C ILE A 198 5.18 -0.17 13.38
N ILE A 199 4.92 0.52 12.27
CA ILE A 199 5.60 0.28 10.99
C ILE A 199 7.11 0.54 11.12
N ARG A 200 7.49 1.69 11.68
CA ARG A 200 8.90 2.09 11.81
C ARG A 200 9.73 1.11 12.64
N ASN A 201 9.12 0.51 13.67
CA ASN A 201 9.81 -0.40 14.59
C ASN A 201 9.76 -1.86 14.11
N GLN A 202 9.27 -2.16 12.90
CA GLN A 202 9.33 -3.51 12.35
C GLN A 202 10.73 -3.85 11.86
N GLN A 203 11.17 -5.06 12.17
CA GLN A 203 12.49 -5.55 11.80
C GLN A 203 12.63 -5.67 10.27
N GLU A 204 11.58 -6.10 9.57
CA GLU A 204 11.58 -6.25 8.11
C GLU A 204 11.77 -4.91 7.40
N VAL A 205 11.24 -3.83 7.98
CA VAL A 205 11.43 -2.47 7.47
C VAL A 205 12.89 -2.04 7.63
N GLU A 206 13.49 -2.28 8.80
CA GLU A 206 14.91 -1.97 9.05
C GLU A 206 15.86 -2.76 8.14
N VAL A 207 15.63 -4.06 8.00
CA VAL A 207 16.40 -4.93 7.10
C VAL A 207 16.29 -4.47 5.66
N PHE A 208 15.08 -4.12 5.22
CA PHE A 208 14.85 -3.61 3.87
C PHE A 208 15.61 -2.31 3.59
N PHE A 209 15.59 -1.34 4.52
CA PHE A 209 16.40 -0.13 4.38
C PHE A 209 17.89 -0.44 4.35
N THR A 210 18.35 -1.37 5.20
CA THR A 210 19.76 -1.78 5.21
C THR A 210 20.19 -2.35 3.86
N LEU A 211 19.34 -3.17 3.21
CA LEU A 211 19.59 -3.72 1.88
C LEU A 211 19.70 -2.63 0.82
N ILE A 212 18.75 -1.67 0.81
CA ILE A 212 18.78 -0.52 -0.11
C ILE A 212 20.09 0.25 0.04
N TYR A 213 20.48 0.61 1.26
CA TYR A 213 21.68 1.41 1.50
C TYR A 213 23.00 0.64 1.31
N SER A 214 22.95 -0.70 1.25
CA SER A 214 24.13 -1.54 1.00
C SER A 214 24.34 -1.86 -0.48
N ASN A 215 23.48 -1.37 -1.39
CA ASN A 215 23.48 -1.69 -2.82
C ASN A 215 23.47 -3.21 -3.11
N ILE A 216 22.82 -4.00 -2.25
CA ILE A 216 22.65 -5.44 -2.49
C ILE A 216 21.41 -5.60 -3.38
N ASP A 217 21.56 -6.31 -4.50
CA ASP A 217 20.47 -6.53 -5.45
C ASP A 217 19.19 -6.99 -4.73
N LEU A 218 18.10 -6.26 -5.00
CA LEU A 218 16.78 -6.58 -4.47
C LEU A 218 16.11 -7.74 -5.22
N GLU A 219 16.85 -8.42 -6.09
CA GLU A 219 16.41 -9.64 -6.76
C GLU A 219 16.45 -10.83 -5.79
N ASP A 220 15.29 -11.46 -5.63
CA ASP A 220 15.10 -12.89 -5.35
C ASP A 220 13.74 -13.29 -5.96
#